data_AF-A0A1J5H3T1-F1
#
_entry.id   AF-A0A1J5H3T1-F1
#
_cell.length_a   1.000
_cell.length_b   1.000
_cell.length_c   1.000
_cell.angle_alpha   90.00
_cell.angle_beta   90.00
_cell.angle_gamma   90.00
#
_symmetry.space_group_name_H-M   'P 1'
#
loop_
_entity.id
_entity.type
_entity.pdbx_description
1 polymer ?
#
loop_
_entity_poly.entity_id
_entity_poly.type
_entity_poly.pdbx_seq_one_letter_code
_entity_poly.pdbx_strand_id
1 'polypeptide(L)'
;MKLHKFLKIESIEEIRKYKLLHPATIFIFDFNKQKKEVDAFLRNKNFVTIRTDKKNNLYFCPCDLRCPRSRARQSIKEFISKGYVVILQRYIPIRKDRKVSGNILILKNYILVELMGKGPLTWLNRNGKIEEQIKFKKRNLKEIEHFGKRLIKRGELTDILKLVKNVPNYKILEFTLMTEGYYFWQIKNDETAKKLE
;
A
#
# COMPACT_ATOMS: atom_id res chain seq x y z
N MET A 1 -3.53 21.06 10.17
CA MET A 1 -3.75 21.15 8.70
C MET A 1 -4.78 20.10 8.30
N LYS A 2 -5.77 20.41 7.44
CA LYS A 2 -6.80 19.43 7.05
C LYS A 2 -6.18 18.35 6.13
N LEU A 3 -6.25 17.07 6.54
CA LEU A 3 -5.70 15.92 5.81
C LEU A 3 -6.42 15.66 4.47
N HIS A 4 -7.64 16.19 4.31
CA HIS A 4 -8.57 15.99 3.18
C HIS A 4 -8.13 16.43 1.79
N LYS A 5 -6.85 16.75 1.62
CA LYS A 5 -6.29 17.22 0.35
C LYS A 5 -5.13 16.33 -0.12
N PHE A 6 -4.82 15.28 0.65
CA PHE A 6 -3.70 14.35 0.44
C PHE A 6 -4.24 12.92 0.36
N LEU A 7 -4.59 12.49 -0.85
CA LEU A 7 -5.33 11.26 -1.07
C LEU A 7 -4.56 10.00 -0.62
N LYS A 8 -3.22 9.99 -0.72
CA LYS A 8 -2.41 8.85 -0.23
C LYS A 8 -2.40 8.80 1.29
N ILE A 9 -2.39 9.96 1.94
CA ILE A 9 -2.43 10.04 3.40
C ILE A 9 -3.81 9.59 3.91
N GLU A 10 -4.89 10.07 3.31
CA GLU A 10 -6.25 9.62 3.63
C GLU A 10 -6.41 8.11 3.42
N SER A 11 -5.85 7.60 2.33
CA SER A 11 -5.81 6.18 2.02
C SER A 11 -5.09 5.36 3.11
N ILE A 12 -3.93 5.82 3.59
CA ILE A 12 -3.20 5.13 4.68
C ILE A 12 -3.94 5.23 6.01
N GLU A 13 -4.58 6.36 6.30
CA GLU A 13 -5.43 6.53 7.49
C GLU A 13 -6.68 5.65 7.43
N GLU A 14 -7.28 5.47 6.26
CA GLU A 14 -8.41 4.56 6.08
C GLU A 14 -8.00 3.10 6.32
N ILE A 15 -6.82 2.67 5.88
CA ILE A 15 -6.26 1.35 6.23
C ILE A 15 -6.23 1.12 7.75
N ARG A 16 -5.83 2.13 8.53
CA ARG A 16 -5.77 2.06 10.01
C ARG A 16 -7.13 1.78 10.63
N LYS A 17 -8.19 2.40 10.11
CA LYS A 17 -9.56 2.22 10.60
C LYS A 17 -10.03 0.78 10.49
N TYR A 18 -9.57 0.07 9.46
CA TYR A 18 -9.88 -1.35 9.24
C TYR A 18 -8.89 -2.31 9.90
N LYS A 19 -7.94 -1.81 10.70
CA LYS A 19 -6.91 -2.62 11.38
C LYS A 19 -6.12 -3.52 10.42
N LEU A 20 -5.97 -3.12 9.15
CA LEU A 20 -5.17 -3.88 8.20
C LEU A 20 -3.69 -3.60 8.42
N LEU A 21 -2.84 -4.61 8.19
CA LEU A 21 -1.40 -4.51 8.39
C LEU A 21 -0.80 -3.46 7.45
N HIS A 22 -0.21 -2.41 8.00
CA HIS A 22 0.53 -1.40 7.25
C HIS A 22 1.90 -1.17 7.89
N PRO A 23 2.85 -0.56 7.17
CA PRO A 23 4.10 -0.13 7.80
C PRO A 23 3.83 0.96 8.84
N ALA A 24 4.57 0.93 9.95
CA ALA A 24 4.63 2.06 10.87
C ALA A 24 4.96 3.34 10.09
N THR A 25 4.14 4.38 10.24
CA THR A 25 4.13 5.55 9.35
C THR A 25 3.92 6.84 10.13
N ILE A 26 4.69 7.87 9.81
CA ILE A 26 4.44 9.26 10.21
C ILE A 26 4.32 10.16 8.96
N PHE A 27 3.58 11.25 9.08
CA PHE A 27 3.40 12.24 8.01
C PHE A 27 4.09 13.54 8.36
N ILE A 28 4.93 14.04 7.46
CA ILE A 28 5.79 15.20 7.69
C ILE A 28 5.36 16.31 6.74
N PHE A 29 4.73 17.32 7.31
CA PHE A 29 4.23 18.51 6.62
C PHE A 29 5.21 19.67 6.69
N ASP A 30 5.96 19.75 7.80
CA ASP A 30 6.97 20.77 8.06
C ASP A 30 8.12 20.11 8.82
N PHE A 31 9.28 20.00 8.18
CA PHE A 31 10.45 19.34 8.77
C PHE A 31 10.93 20.04 10.05
N ASN A 32 10.90 21.37 10.08
CA ASN A 32 11.46 22.12 11.20
C ASN A 32 10.60 21.95 12.44
N LYS A 33 9.26 21.96 12.28
CA LYS A 33 8.32 21.72 13.38
C LYS A 33 8.33 20.26 13.86
N GLN A 34 8.57 19.30 12.96
CA GLN A 34 8.50 17.87 13.27
C GLN A 34 9.88 17.19 13.46
N LYS A 35 10.97 17.96 13.55
CA LYS A 35 12.34 17.42 13.63
C LYS A 35 12.50 16.36 14.73
N LYS A 36 11.96 16.59 15.93
CA LYS A 36 12.05 15.63 17.05
C LYS A 36 11.33 14.32 16.76
N GLU A 37 10.14 14.39 16.14
CA GLU A 37 9.36 13.22 15.74
C GLU A 37 10.10 12.40 14.67
N VAL A 38 10.64 13.08 13.66
CA VAL A 38 11.47 12.43 12.62
C VAL A 38 12.68 11.75 13.23
N ASP A 39 13.38 12.42 14.15
CA ASP A 39 14.57 11.87 14.79
C ASP A 39 14.25 10.66 15.68
N ALA A 40 13.13 10.70 16.40
CA ALA A 40 12.63 9.55 17.15
C ALA A 40 12.27 8.39 16.21
N PHE A 41 11.60 8.67 15.10
CA PHE A 41 11.24 7.66 14.11
C PHE A 41 12.48 7.02 13.48
N LEU A 42 13.52 7.79 13.16
CA LEU A 42 14.74 7.27 12.53
C LEU A 42 15.64 6.48 13.50
N ARG A 43 15.41 6.56 14.81
CA ARG A 43 16.23 5.86 15.82
C ARG A 43 16.20 4.35 15.58
N ASN A 44 17.38 3.73 15.70
CA ASN A 44 17.61 2.28 15.55
C ASN A 44 17.17 1.68 14.19
N LYS A 45 17.11 2.49 13.14
CA LYS A 45 16.80 2.03 11.77
C LYS A 45 18.02 2.18 10.86
N ASN A 46 18.26 1.17 10.01
CA ASN A 46 19.27 1.24 8.95
C ASN A 46 18.68 1.86 7.67
N PHE A 47 17.44 1.49 7.35
CA PHE A 47 16.72 1.97 6.18
C PHE A 47 15.30 2.40 6.56
N VAL A 48 14.75 3.31 5.77
CA VAL A 48 13.36 3.75 5.81
C VAL A 48 12.79 3.84 4.40
N THR A 49 11.48 3.82 4.29
CA THR A 49 10.76 4.07 3.04
C THR A 49 10.23 5.49 3.08
N ILE A 50 10.58 6.29 2.10
CA ILE A 50 10.09 7.66 1.92
C ILE A 50 9.16 7.66 0.71
N ARG A 51 7.88 7.87 0.95
CA ARG A 51 6.89 8.16 -0.11
C ARG A 51 6.52 9.63 0.01
N THR A 52 5.99 10.20 -1.07
CA THR A 52 5.46 11.55 -1.06
C THR A 52 4.02 11.59 -1.52
N ASP A 53 3.33 12.63 -1.08
CA ASP A 53 2.01 13.01 -1.56
C ASP A 53 2.02 14.49 -1.92
N LYS A 54 1.25 14.87 -2.95
CA LYS A 54 1.08 16.26 -3.35
C LYS A 54 -0.40 16.56 -3.40
N LYS A 55 -0.74 17.73 -2.88
CA LYS A 55 -2.11 18.20 -2.80
C LYS A 55 -2.81 18.10 -4.16
N ASN A 56 -3.96 17.42 -4.21
CA ASN A 56 -4.78 17.24 -5.41
C ASN A 56 -4.07 16.61 -6.62
N ASN A 57 -2.94 15.91 -6.43
CA ASN A 57 -2.25 15.23 -7.52
C ASN A 57 -2.31 13.70 -7.31
N LEU A 58 -3.06 13.03 -8.17
CA LEU A 58 -3.25 11.58 -8.19
C LEU A 58 -2.10 10.83 -8.88
N TYR A 59 -1.26 11.53 -9.64
CA TYR A 59 -0.21 10.93 -10.45
C TYR A 59 1.06 10.67 -9.64
N PHE A 60 1.98 9.90 -10.25
CA PHE A 60 3.23 9.44 -9.65
C PHE A 60 3.90 10.54 -8.81
N CYS A 61 4.17 10.23 -7.54
CA CYS A 61 4.92 11.12 -6.66
C CYS A 61 6.27 10.48 -6.38
N PRO A 62 7.35 11.27 -6.30
CA PRO A 62 8.68 10.75 -6.07
C PRO A 62 8.75 9.94 -4.77
N CYS A 63 9.57 8.89 -4.77
CA CYS A 63 9.78 8.04 -3.61
C CYS A 63 11.22 7.55 -3.54
N ASP A 64 11.70 7.32 -2.33
CA ASP A 64 12.90 6.54 -2.04
C ASP A 64 12.47 5.33 -1.20
N LEU A 65 12.24 4.21 -1.88
CA LEU A 65 11.67 3.02 -1.24
C LEU A 65 12.65 2.33 -0.28
N ARG A 66 13.96 2.58 -0.42
CA ARG A 66 15.03 2.03 0.42
C ARG A 66 16.04 3.15 0.72
N CYS A 67 15.62 4.11 1.52
CA CYS A 67 16.44 5.25 1.90
C CYS A 67 17.35 4.89 3.08
N PRO A 68 18.69 5.01 2.98
CA PRO A 68 19.57 4.91 4.13
C PRO A 68 19.23 5.97 5.17
N ARG A 69 19.25 5.62 6.46
CA ARG A 69 18.96 6.56 7.55
C ARG A 69 19.78 7.86 7.46
N SER A 70 21.06 7.76 7.07
CA SER A 70 21.97 8.90 6.94
C SER A 70 21.50 9.94 5.91
N ARG A 71 20.75 9.52 4.88
CA ARG A 71 20.23 10.40 3.81
C ARG A 71 18.79 10.84 4.05
N ALA A 72 18.04 10.13 4.91
CA ALA A 72 16.62 10.37 5.10
C ALA A 72 16.26 11.84 5.40
N ARG A 73 17.01 12.51 6.30
CA ARG A 73 16.75 13.92 6.63
C ARG A 73 16.89 14.85 5.42
N GLN A 74 17.91 14.63 4.59
CA GLN A 74 18.14 15.43 3.39
C GLN A 74 17.00 15.23 2.39
N SER A 75 16.64 13.98 2.12
CA SER A 75 15.53 13.65 1.22
C SER A 75 14.20 14.23 1.69
N ILE A 76 13.90 14.15 3.00
CA ILE A 76 12.68 14.73 3.56
C ILE A 76 12.62 16.25 3.31
N LYS A 77 13.71 16.97 3.62
CA LYS A 77 13.80 18.42 3.39
C LYS A 77 13.64 18.77 1.92
N GLU A 78 14.27 18.02 1.04
CA GLU A 78 14.20 18.24 -0.42
C GLU A 78 12.77 18.04 -0.94
N PHE A 79 12.05 17.02 -0.49
CA PHE A 79 10.66 16.84 -0.90
C PHE A 79 9.74 17.93 -0.35
N ILE A 80 9.94 18.35 0.90
CA ILE A 80 9.15 19.43 1.49
C ILE A 80 9.41 20.77 0.78
N SER A 81 10.65 21.09 0.42
CA SER A 81 10.96 22.32 -0.31
C SER A 81 10.34 22.36 -1.71
N LYS A 82 10.09 21.21 -2.31
CA LYS A 82 9.35 21.06 -3.58
C LYS A 82 7.82 21.04 -3.42
N GLY A 83 7.31 21.29 -2.21
CA GLY A 83 5.88 21.37 -1.92
C GLY A 83 5.19 20.02 -1.75
N TYR A 84 5.93 18.94 -1.48
CA TYR A 84 5.37 17.64 -1.15
C TYR A 84 5.18 17.49 0.36
N VAL A 85 4.22 16.64 0.74
CA VAL A 85 4.18 16.05 2.07
C VAL A 85 4.92 14.73 2.03
N VAL A 86 5.72 14.47 3.06
CA VAL A 86 6.48 13.23 3.15
C VAL A 86 5.74 12.23 4.03
N ILE A 87 5.60 11.01 3.51
CA ILE A 87 5.11 9.84 4.21
C ILE A 87 6.35 9.01 4.55
N LEU A 88 6.80 9.07 5.81
CA LEU A 88 7.96 8.32 6.29
C LEU A 88 7.49 7.02 6.92
N GLN A 89 7.98 5.90 6.39
CA GLN A 89 7.55 4.56 6.79
C GLN A 89 8.72 3.68 7.20
N ARG A 90 8.44 2.69 8.05
CA ARG A 90 9.37 1.58 8.31
C ARG A 90 9.69 0.90 6.99
N TYR A 91 10.97 0.71 6.71
CA TYR A 91 11.38 -0.13 5.58
C TYR A 91 11.08 -1.58 5.89
N ILE A 92 10.39 -2.25 4.97
CA ILE A 92 10.08 -3.68 5.06
C ILE A 92 10.70 -4.34 3.82
N PRO A 93 11.67 -5.26 4.00
CA PRO A 93 12.32 -5.91 2.88
C PRO A 93 11.32 -6.73 2.04
N ILE A 94 11.44 -6.60 0.72
CA ILE A 94 10.70 -7.45 -0.22
C ILE A 94 11.30 -8.86 -0.18
N ARG A 95 10.43 -9.87 -0.22
CA ARG A 95 10.84 -11.27 -0.42
C ARG A 95 11.61 -11.43 -1.72
N LYS A 96 12.88 -11.80 -1.62
CA LYS A 96 13.75 -12.00 -2.80
C LYS A 96 13.30 -13.20 -3.64
N ASP A 97 12.81 -14.24 -2.97
CA ASP A 97 12.28 -15.48 -3.53
C ASP A 97 10.90 -15.30 -4.17
N ARG A 98 10.12 -14.30 -3.74
CA ARG A 98 8.75 -14.09 -4.18
C ARG A 98 8.36 -12.62 -4.16
N LYS A 99 8.66 -11.92 -5.26
CA LYS A 99 8.21 -10.53 -5.50
C LYS A 99 6.77 -10.56 -6.01
N VAL A 100 5.80 -10.55 -5.09
CA VAL A 100 4.37 -10.54 -5.42
C VAL A 100 3.74 -9.30 -4.82
N SER A 101 3.11 -8.52 -5.69
CA SER A 101 2.29 -7.37 -5.35
C SER A 101 0.91 -7.58 -5.96
N GLY A 102 -0.12 -6.97 -5.39
CA GLY A 102 -1.47 -7.20 -5.84
C GLY A 102 -2.46 -6.12 -5.50
N ASN A 103 -3.59 -6.20 -6.18
CA ASN A 103 -4.80 -5.45 -5.90
C ASN A 103 -5.88 -6.41 -5.38
N ILE A 104 -6.64 -5.96 -4.40
CA ILE A 104 -7.83 -6.64 -3.91
C ILE A 104 -9.01 -5.73 -4.15
N LEU A 105 -9.91 -6.12 -5.03
CA LEU A 105 -11.14 -5.41 -5.30
C LEU A 105 -12.25 -6.04 -4.46
N ILE A 106 -12.88 -5.20 -3.64
CA ILE A 106 -13.99 -5.58 -2.78
C ILE A 106 -15.27 -5.23 -3.52
N LEU A 107 -15.90 -6.24 -4.11
CA LEU A 107 -17.17 -6.12 -4.81
C LEU A 107 -18.33 -6.39 -3.82
N LYS A 108 -19.59 -6.20 -4.23
CA LYS A 108 -20.77 -6.47 -3.39
C LYS A 108 -20.84 -7.93 -2.97
N ASN A 109 -20.69 -8.84 -3.94
CA ASN A 109 -20.83 -10.29 -3.73
C ASN A 109 -19.50 -11.04 -3.75
N TYR A 110 -18.46 -10.41 -4.27
CA TYR A 110 -17.18 -11.06 -4.56
C TYR A 110 -15.98 -10.28 -4.01
N ILE A 111 -14.87 -10.99 -3.87
CA ILE A 111 -13.55 -10.40 -3.71
C ILE A 111 -12.72 -10.87 -4.89
N LEU A 112 -12.18 -9.93 -5.67
CA LEU A 112 -11.28 -10.21 -6.78
C LEU A 112 -9.86 -9.87 -6.35
N VAL A 113 -8.96 -10.83 -6.48
CA VAL A 113 -7.53 -10.66 -6.17
C VAL A 113 -6.78 -10.70 -7.49
N GLU A 114 -6.08 -9.62 -7.82
CA GLU A 114 -5.25 -9.48 -9.01
C GLU A 114 -3.78 -9.39 -8.57
N LEU A 115 -2.93 -10.32 -9.01
CA LEU A 115 -1.55 -10.43 -8.58
C LEU A 115 -0.59 -10.24 -9.76
N MET A 116 0.54 -9.60 -9.46
CA MET A 116 1.60 -9.29 -10.41
C MET A 116 2.92 -9.87 -9.89
N GLY A 117 3.61 -10.61 -10.75
CA GLY A 117 4.97 -11.09 -10.49
C GLY A 117 5.99 -9.99 -10.78
N LYS A 118 7.05 -9.93 -9.95
CA LYS A 118 8.22 -9.05 -10.16
C LYS A 118 7.98 -7.53 -10.07
N GLY A 119 6.87 -7.05 -9.54
CA GLY A 119 6.59 -5.60 -9.44
C GLY A 119 7.02 -4.96 -8.11
N PRO A 120 7.92 -3.95 -8.10
CA PRO A 120 8.07 -3.06 -6.94
C PRO A 120 6.81 -2.20 -6.79
N LEU A 121 6.64 -1.68 -5.58
CA LEU A 121 5.59 -0.79 -5.05
C LEU A 121 5.15 0.40 -5.94
N THR A 122 5.77 0.61 -7.10
CA THR A 122 5.58 1.74 -8.02
C THR A 122 4.69 1.42 -9.22
N TRP A 123 4.29 0.16 -9.43
CA TRP A 123 3.40 -0.26 -10.54
C TRP A 123 2.15 -0.99 -10.03
N LEU A 124 1.61 -0.57 -8.88
CA LEU A 124 0.30 -1.01 -8.37
C LEU A 124 -0.86 -0.31 -9.12
N ASN A 125 -0.76 -0.21 -10.45
CA ASN A 125 -1.88 0.17 -11.30
C ASN A 125 -2.43 -1.11 -11.94
N ARG A 126 -3.77 -1.21 -12.06
CA ARG A 126 -4.40 -2.34 -12.78
C ARG A 126 -4.00 -2.42 -14.27
N ASN A 127 -3.25 -1.43 -14.76
CA ASN A 127 -2.67 -1.39 -16.10
C ASN A 127 -1.38 -2.23 -16.23
N GLY A 128 -0.83 -2.74 -15.11
CA GLY A 128 0.25 -3.71 -15.13
C GLY A 128 -0.22 -5.08 -15.65
N LYS A 129 0.74 -5.95 -16.00
CA LYS A 129 0.43 -7.33 -16.41
C LYS A 129 -0.05 -8.14 -15.20
N ILE A 130 -1.35 -8.37 -15.12
CA ILE A 130 -1.94 -9.29 -14.14
C ILE A 130 -1.53 -10.72 -14.54
N GLU A 131 -0.76 -11.38 -13.68
CA GLU A 131 -0.25 -12.74 -13.90
C GLU A 131 -1.14 -13.82 -13.27
N GLU A 132 -1.86 -13.45 -12.21
CA GLU A 132 -2.84 -14.31 -11.56
C GLU A 132 -4.06 -13.47 -11.17
N GLN A 133 -5.25 -13.98 -11.45
CA GLN A 133 -6.51 -13.40 -11.02
C GLN A 133 -7.35 -14.48 -10.35
N ILE A 134 -7.89 -14.18 -9.18
CA ILE A 134 -8.65 -15.13 -8.37
C ILE A 134 -9.89 -14.45 -7.82
N LYS A 135 -11.05 -15.06 -8.04
CA LYS A 135 -12.33 -14.53 -7.58
C LYS A 135 -12.88 -15.42 -6.47
N PHE A 136 -13.34 -14.78 -5.40
CA PHE A 136 -13.90 -15.42 -4.22
C PHE A 136 -15.31 -14.94 -3.95
N LYS A 137 -16.20 -15.81 -3.49
CA LYS A 137 -17.47 -15.39 -2.89
C LYS A 137 -17.21 -14.70 -1.56
N LYS A 138 -17.66 -13.45 -1.39
CA LYS A 138 -17.38 -12.64 -0.19
C LYS A 138 -17.93 -13.30 1.10
N ARG A 139 -19.11 -13.93 1.02
CA ARG A 139 -19.79 -14.53 2.18
C ARG A 139 -19.01 -15.65 2.87
N ASN A 140 -18.35 -16.50 2.11
CA ASN A 140 -17.73 -17.74 2.61
C ASN A 140 -16.30 -17.94 2.12
N LEU A 141 -15.74 -16.96 1.41
CA LEU A 141 -14.39 -16.95 0.86
C LEU A 141 -14.06 -18.20 0.01
N LYS A 142 -15.09 -18.80 -0.61
CA LYS A 142 -14.89 -19.91 -1.56
C LYS A 142 -14.38 -19.35 -2.89
N GLU A 143 -13.25 -19.87 -3.36
CA GLU A 143 -12.73 -19.62 -4.71
C GLU A 143 -13.75 -20.10 -5.75
N ILE A 144 -14.06 -19.25 -6.73
CA ILE A 144 -15.02 -19.56 -7.80
C ILE A 144 -14.41 -19.51 -9.18
N GLU A 145 -13.42 -18.64 -9.40
CA GLU A 145 -12.73 -18.49 -10.67
C GLU A 145 -11.25 -18.24 -10.37
N HIS A 146 -10.37 -18.80 -11.19
CA HIS A 146 -8.93 -18.61 -11.09
C HIS A 146 -8.32 -18.67 -12.49
N PHE A 147 -7.56 -17.64 -12.82
CA PHE A 147 -6.83 -17.50 -14.07
C PHE A 147 -5.34 -17.24 -13.77
N GLY A 148 -4.46 -17.87 -14.54
CA GLY A 148 -3.01 -17.69 -14.43
C GLY A 148 -2.33 -18.70 -13.52
N LYS A 149 -1.05 -18.42 -13.20
CA LYS A 149 -0.21 -19.30 -12.36
C LYS A 149 -0.28 -18.85 -10.92
N ARG A 150 -0.47 -19.78 -9.99
CA ARG A 150 -0.46 -19.52 -8.54
C ARG A 150 0.86 -18.85 -8.08
N LEU A 151 0.78 -17.59 -7.66
CA LEU A 151 1.87 -16.76 -7.16
C LEU A 151 1.93 -16.69 -5.63
N ILE A 152 0.78 -16.85 -4.96
CA ILE A 152 0.65 -16.77 -3.49
C ILE A 152 0.31 -18.13 -2.87
N LYS A 153 0.80 -18.40 -1.65
CA LYS A 153 0.39 -19.63 -0.93
C LYS A 153 -1.07 -19.51 -0.49
N ARG A 154 -1.81 -20.61 -0.55
CA ARG A 154 -3.23 -20.67 -0.15
C ARG A 154 -3.48 -20.16 1.27
N GLY A 155 -2.61 -20.50 2.23
CA GLY A 155 -2.70 -20.02 3.62
C GLY A 155 -2.60 -18.50 3.71
N GLU A 156 -1.55 -17.92 3.12
CA GLU A 156 -1.34 -16.46 3.07
C GLU A 156 -2.53 -15.74 2.43
N LEU A 157 -3.05 -16.27 1.31
CA LEU A 157 -4.22 -15.72 0.65
C LEU A 157 -5.48 -15.78 1.52
N THR A 158 -5.70 -16.89 2.22
CA THR A 158 -6.84 -17.06 3.13
C THR A 158 -6.80 -16.04 4.26
N ASP A 159 -5.62 -15.79 4.83
CA ASP A 159 -5.46 -14.82 5.92
C ASP A 159 -5.72 -13.39 5.44
N ILE A 160 -5.20 -13.03 4.26
CA ILE A 160 -5.51 -11.75 3.62
C ILE A 160 -7.02 -11.59 3.41
N LEU A 161 -7.68 -12.60 2.84
CA LEU A 161 -9.12 -12.57 2.56
C LEU A 161 -9.96 -12.38 3.83
N LYS A 162 -9.58 -13.05 4.93
CA LYS A 162 -10.26 -12.91 6.23
C LYS A 162 -10.19 -11.48 6.78
N LEU A 163 -9.08 -10.78 6.57
CA LEU A 163 -8.92 -9.39 7.01
C LEU A 163 -9.75 -8.42 6.17
N VAL A 164 -9.76 -8.61 4.85
CA VAL A 164 -10.38 -7.65 3.92
C VAL A 164 -11.87 -7.89 3.69
N LYS A 165 -12.43 -9.03 4.11
CA LYS A 165 -13.85 -9.37 3.87
C LYS A 165 -14.85 -8.33 4.41
N ASN A 166 -14.49 -7.61 5.47
CA ASN A 166 -15.35 -6.63 6.13
C ASN A 166 -15.13 -5.20 5.61
N VAL A 167 -14.22 -5.00 4.66
CA VAL A 167 -14.04 -3.72 4.01
C VAL A 167 -15.33 -3.39 3.22
N PRO A 168 -15.78 -2.11 3.22
CA PRO A 168 -16.92 -1.69 2.42
C PRO A 168 -16.75 -2.04 0.94
N ASN A 169 -17.88 -2.21 0.26
CA ASN A 169 -17.91 -2.50 -1.17
C ASN A 169 -17.33 -1.34 -1.99
N TYR A 170 -16.90 -1.65 -3.21
CA TYR A 170 -16.35 -0.71 -4.19
C TYR A 170 -15.07 -0.03 -3.70
N LYS A 171 -14.24 -0.83 -3.02
CA LYS A 171 -12.89 -0.46 -2.59
C LYS A 171 -11.87 -1.31 -3.32
N ILE A 172 -10.71 -0.74 -3.58
CA ILE A 172 -9.53 -1.46 -4.03
C ILE A 172 -8.41 -1.26 -3.01
N LEU A 173 -7.77 -2.36 -2.61
CA LEU A 173 -6.63 -2.36 -1.71
C LEU A 173 -5.37 -2.79 -2.45
N GLU A 174 -4.31 -2.02 -2.28
CA GLU A 174 -2.99 -2.31 -2.80
C GLU A 174 -2.15 -3.00 -1.72
N PHE A 175 -1.54 -4.14 -2.02
CA PHE A 175 -0.72 -4.88 -1.06
C PHE A 175 0.53 -5.51 -1.70
N THR A 176 1.51 -5.85 -0.85
CA THR A 176 2.72 -6.57 -1.26
C THR A 176 3.07 -7.65 -0.26
N LEU A 177 3.56 -8.78 -0.76
CA LEU A 177 4.19 -9.81 0.05
C LEU A 177 5.63 -9.41 0.38
N MET A 178 5.92 -9.31 1.67
CA MET A 178 7.18 -8.90 2.26
C MET A 178 7.79 -10.04 3.08
N THR A 179 9.05 -9.88 3.52
CA THR A 179 9.75 -10.93 4.29
C THR A 179 9.05 -11.29 5.59
N GLU A 180 8.36 -10.34 6.20
CA GLU A 180 7.66 -10.48 7.48
C GLU A 180 6.15 -10.73 7.32
N GLY A 181 5.65 -11.00 6.11
CA GLY A 181 4.22 -11.25 5.86
C GLY A 181 3.69 -10.41 4.69
N TYR A 182 2.51 -9.82 4.83
CA TYR A 182 1.90 -8.95 3.82
C TYR A 182 1.57 -7.59 4.42
N TYR A 183 1.67 -6.55 3.59
CA TYR A 183 1.41 -5.18 4.01
C TYR A 183 0.57 -4.47 2.96
N PHE A 184 -0.42 -3.71 3.45
CA PHE A 184 -1.28 -2.85 2.66
C PHE A 184 -0.66 -1.45 2.54
N TRP A 185 -0.71 -0.90 1.33
CA TRP A 185 -0.08 0.37 0.99
C TRP A 185 -1.08 1.49 0.83
N GLN A 186 -2.24 1.18 0.25
CA GLN A 186 -3.34 2.09 -0.06
C GLN A 186 -4.67 1.34 -0.11
N ILE A 187 -5.74 2.01 0.31
CA ILE A 187 -7.13 1.71 -0.02
C ILE A 187 -7.77 2.93 -0.68
N LYS A 188 -8.52 2.71 -1.77
CA LYS A 188 -9.23 3.79 -2.47
C LYS A 188 -10.62 3.32 -2.90
N ASN A 189 -11.52 4.28 -3.11
CA ASN A 189 -12.77 3.99 -3.81
C ASN A 189 -12.42 3.57 -5.24
N ASP A 190 -13.09 2.55 -5.73
CA ASP A 190 -12.96 2.09 -7.11
C ASP A 190 -14.32 2.14 -7.79
N GLU A 191 -14.53 3.17 -8.61
CA GLU A 191 -15.75 3.29 -9.40
C GLU A 191 -15.81 2.24 -10.51
N THR A 192 -14.67 1.70 -10.94
CA THR A 192 -14.63 0.61 -11.94
C THR A 192 -15.06 -0.73 -11.34
N ALA A 193 -14.85 -0.94 -10.04
CA ALA A 193 -15.36 -2.11 -9.33
C ALA A 193 -16.88 -2.25 -9.43
N LYS A 194 -17.63 -1.14 -9.53
CA LYS A 194 -19.08 -1.17 -9.75
C LYS A 194 -19.48 -1.78 -11.10
N LYS A 195 -18.59 -1.74 -12.09
CA LYS A 195 -18.84 -2.24 -13.46
C LYS A 195 -18.45 -3.73 -13.64
N LEU A 196 -17.84 -4.34 -12.61
CA LEU A 196 -17.38 -5.75 -12.64
C LEU A 196 -18.42 -6.72 -12.03
N GLU A 197 -19.58 -6.21 -11.64
CA GLU A 197 -20.74 -6.95 -11.16
C GLU A 197 -21.95 -6.66 -12.04
#